data_AF-A0A1V5N4X8-F1
#
_entry.id   AF-A0A1V5N4X8-F1
#
_cell.length_a   1.000
_cell.length_b   1.000
_cell.length_c   1.000
_cell.angle_alpha   90.00
_cell.angle_beta   90.00
_cell.angle_gamma   90.00
#
_symmetry.space_group_name_H-M   'P 1'
#
loop_
_entity.id
_entity.type
_entity.pdbx_description
1 polymer ?
#
loop_
_entity_poly.entity_id
_entity_poly.type
_entity_poly.pdbx_seq_one_letter_code
_entity_poly.pdbx_strand_id
1 'polypeptide(L)'
;MQISEIRVKLVTNPSDRLKAFCTITFENSFVVRDLKIIEGAGGYFVAMPSRKLTDHCPSCKAKNHLRARFCNECGARLNENRAMKGDRSRTKLHADIAHPVNAQSREYVQNRIIEAFKQEVERSKQPGYKPTSLGDEDYDYDPDLHHEDSTAKPAPASSEPAQPSQPAPPVPDTKSKSSFSEGVL
;
A
#
# COMPACT_ATOMS: atom_id res chain seq x y z
N MET A 1 4.58 8.14 -30.70
CA MET A 1 4.70 7.20 -29.58
C MET A 1 3.75 6.05 -29.81
N GLN A 2 4.29 4.90 -30.25
CA GLN A 2 3.55 3.66 -30.45
C GLN A 2 3.97 2.60 -29.41
N ILE A 3 3.01 1.83 -28.90
CA ILE A 3 3.32 0.69 -28.02
C ILE A 3 3.69 -0.51 -28.89
N SER A 4 4.94 -0.95 -28.80
CA SER A 4 5.48 -2.09 -29.54
C SER A 4 5.21 -3.43 -28.87
N GLU A 5 5.10 -3.45 -27.53
CA GLU A 5 4.88 -4.68 -26.77
C GLU A 5 4.06 -4.40 -25.51
N ILE A 6 3.20 -5.36 -25.13
CA ILE A 6 2.44 -5.34 -23.88
C ILE A 6 2.54 -6.72 -23.24
N ARG A 7 3.06 -6.78 -22.02
CA ARG A 7 3.14 -7.99 -21.20
C ARG A 7 2.17 -7.87 -20.03
N VAL A 8 1.26 -8.83 -19.91
CA VAL A 8 0.21 -8.84 -18.88
C VAL A 8 0.42 -10.02 -17.94
N LYS A 9 0.45 -9.73 -16.64
CA LYS A 9 0.46 -10.73 -15.55
C LYS A 9 -0.86 -10.65 -14.80
N LEU A 10 -1.72 -11.64 -15.01
CA LEU A 10 -3.01 -11.74 -14.34
C LEU A 10 -2.82 -11.97 -12.84
N VAL A 11 -3.68 -11.35 -12.03
CA VAL A 11 -3.78 -11.58 -10.59
C VAL A 11 -4.85 -12.65 -10.34
N THR A 12 -4.53 -13.61 -9.47
CA THR A 12 -5.37 -14.80 -9.26
C THR A 12 -6.61 -14.53 -8.41
N ASN A 13 -6.63 -13.45 -7.63
CA ASN A 13 -7.71 -13.15 -6.69
C ASN A 13 -8.88 -12.42 -7.39
N PRO A 14 -10.04 -13.07 -7.60
CA PRO A 14 -11.13 -12.49 -8.37
C PRO A 14 -11.88 -11.37 -7.63
N SER A 15 -11.85 -11.35 -6.29
CA SER A 15 -12.52 -10.37 -5.44
C SER A 15 -11.79 -9.03 -5.34
N ASP A 16 -10.52 -8.97 -5.75
CA ASP A 16 -9.76 -7.73 -5.73
C ASP A 16 -10.12 -6.87 -6.95
N ARG A 17 -10.06 -5.56 -6.77
CA ARG A 17 -10.18 -4.59 -7.85
C ARG A 17 -8.98 -4.65 -8.78
N LEU A 18 -7.80 -5.03 -8.27
CA LEU A 18 -6.61 -5.24 -9.09
C LEU A 18 -6.73 -6.57 -9.86
N LYS A 19 -6.75 -6.50 -11.19
CA LYS A 19 -6.89 -7.68 -12.05
C LYS A 19 -5.60 -8.14 -12.69
N ALA A 20 -4.69 -7.22 -12.97
CA ALA A 20 -3.41 -7.54 -13.59
C ALA A 20 -2.37 -6.45 -13.36
N PHE A 21 -1.11 -6.87 -13.42
CA PHE A 21 0.02 -5.99 -13.67
C PHE A 21 0.36 -6.00 -15.15
N CYS A 22 0.80 -4.87 -15.66
CA CYS A 22 1.13 -4.66 -17.05
C CYS A 22 2.49 -3.97 -17.18
N THR A 23 3.29 -4.45 -18.12
CA THR A 23 4.50 -3.77 -18.58
C THR A 23 4.31 -3.44 -20.06
N ILE A 24 4.63 -2.20 -20.44
CA ILE A 24 4.53 -1.75 -21.82
C ILE A 24 5.90 -1.31 -22.33
N THR A 25 6.16 -1.62 -23.60
CA THR A 25 7.35 -1.16 -24.33
C THR A 25 6.90 -0.21 -25.43
N PHE A 26 7.47 0.99 -25.47
CA PHE A 26 7.28 1.95 -26.53
C PHE A 26 8.43 1.83 -27.53
N GLU A 27 8.07 1.74 -28.81
CA GLU A 27 9.02 1.83 -29.94
C GLU A 27 10.28 0.96 -29.75
N ASN A 28 10.11 -0.24 -29.15
CA ASN A 28 11.16 -1.21 -28.83
C ASN A 28 12.38 -0.64 -28.07
N SER A 29 12.24 0.51 -27.41
CA SER A 29 13.36 1.26 -26.83
C SER A 29 13.11 1.78 -25.42
N PHE A 30 11.85 1.87 -24.99
CA PHE A 30 11.52 2.40 -23.67
C PHE A 30 10.46 1.56 -22.97
N VAL A 31 10.78 1.03 -21.79
CA VAL A 31 9.90 0.16 -21.00
C VAL A 31 9.34 0.91 -19.81
N VAL A 32 8.02 0.81 -19.60
CA VAL A 32 7.35 1.25 -18.38
C VAL A 32 6.74 0.03 -17.68
N ARG A 33 7.18 -0.20 -16.44
CA ARG A 33 6.73 -1.30 -15.57
C ARG A 33 5.66 -0.83 -14.58
N ASP A 34 5.06 -1.78 -13.88
CA ASP A 34 4.14 -1.57 -12.77
C ASP A 34 2.87 -0.76 -13.10
N LEU A 35 2.40 -0.83 -14.34
CA LEU A 35 1.05 -0.40 -14.67
C LEU A 35 0.07 -1.41 -14.08
N LYS A 36 -1.08 -0.93 -13.59
CA LYS A 36 -2.09 -1.76 -12.93
C LYS A 36 -3.40 -1.68 -13.70
N ILE A 37 -4.02 -2.82 -13.94
CA ILE A 37 -5.36 -2.91 -14.54
C ILE A 37 -6.35 -3.09 -13.40
N ILE A 38 -7.24 -2.13 -13.23
CA ILE A 38 -8.15 -2.05 -12.09
C ILE A 38 -9.59 -2.05 -12.59
N GLU A 39 -10.45 -2.82 -11.91
CA GLU A 39 -11.89 -2.78 -12.09
C GLU A 39 -12.50 -1.60 -11.32
N GLY A 40 -13.16 -0.70 -12.06
CA GLY A 40 -13.94 0.41 -11.54
C GLY A 40 -15.42 0.26 -11.88
N ALA A 41 -16.24 1.21 -11.42
CA ALA A 41 -17.69 1.20 -11.68
C ALA A 41 -18.04 1.29 -13.19
N GLY A 42 -17.19 1.94 -13.99
CA GLY A 42 -17.34 2.07 -15.45
C GLY A 42 -16.57 1.02 -16.26
N GLY A 43 -16.14 -0.08 -15.62
CA GLY A 43 -15.30 -1.11 -16.24
C GLY A 43 -13.82 -0.97 -15.92
N TYR A 44 -12.98 -1.63 -16.71
CA TYR A 44 -11.54 -1.66 -16.50
C TYR A 44 -10.87 -0.33 -16.89
N PHE A 45 -9.90 0.10 -16.09
CA PHE A 45 -9.05 1.24 -16.38
C PHE A 45 -7.59 0.94 -15.99
N VAL A 46 -6.67 1.73 -16.54
CA VAL A 46 -5.24 1.56 -16.28
C VAL A 46 -4.78 2.63 -15.28
N ALA A 47 -4.23 2.19 -14.15
CA ALA A 47 -3.51 3.04 -13.23
C ALA A 47 -2.02 3.01 -13.55
N MET A 48 -1.43 4.20 -13.66
CA MET A 48 -0.02 4.38 -13.96
C MET A 48 0.88 3.98 -12.78
N PRO A 49 2.16 3.65 -13.01
CA PRO A 49 3.12 3.45 -11.92
C PRO A 49 3.20 4.74 -11.10
N SER A 50 3.16 4.60 -9.78
CA SER A 50 3.14 5.74 -8.86
C SER A 50 4.06 5.52 -7.68
N ARG A 51 4.58 6.63 -7.14
CA ARG A 51 5.42 6.64 -5.94
C ARG A 51 4.79 7.48 -4.83
N LYS A 52 5.08 7.11 -3.58
CA LYS A 52 4.76 7.96 -2.42
C LYS A 52 5.56 9.25 -2.50
N LEU A 53 4.89 10.37 -2.23
CA LEU A 53 5.54 11.67 -2.12
C LEU A 53 6.26 11.78 -0.77
N THR A 54 7.41 12.43 -0.81
CA THR A 54 8.33 12.55 0.31
C THR A 54 8.79 13.99 0.48
N ASP A 55 9.12 14.38 1.70
CA ASP A 55 9.77 15.64 2.06
C ASP A 55 11.00 15.40 2.93
N HIS A 56 11.72 16.46 3.27
CA HIS A 56 12.94 16.37 4.06
C HIS A 56 12.67 16.83 5.50
N CYS A 57 13.23 16.10 6.46
CA CYS A 57 13.17 16.50 7.87
C CYS A 57 13.80 17.89 8.07
N PRO A 58 13.19 18.81 8.82
CA PRO A 58 13.79 20.12 9.09
C PRO A 58 15.08 20.02 9.92
N SER A 59 15.19 19.00 10.78
CA SER A 59 16.34 18.82 11.69
C SER A 59 17.52 18.12 11.04
N CYS A 60 17.34 16.94 10.44
CA CYS A 60 18.44 16.12 9.90
C CYS A 60 18.46 16.01 8.37
N LYS A 61 17.50 16.64 7.66
CA LYS A 61 17.34 16.54 6.20
C LYS A 61 17.08 15.15 5.63
N ALA A 62 16.89 14.11 6.45
CA ALA A 62 16.49 12.79 5.96
C ALA A 62 15.15 12.84 5.21
N LYS A 63 15.00 11.97 4.21
CA LYS A 63 13.80 11.85 3.38
C LYS A 63 12.72 11.06 4.10
N ASN A 64 11.51 11.62 4.19
CA ASN A 64 10.38 11.04 4.91
C ASN A 64 9.13 11.09 4.03
N HIS A 65 8.22 10.14 4.19
CA HIS A 65 6.93 10.20 3.49
C HIS A 65 6.08 11.35 4.05
N LEU A 66 5.25 11.98 3.20
CA LEU A 66 4.49 13.18 3.58
C LEU A 66 3.53 12.99 4.78
N ARG A 67 3.13 11.75 5.08
CA ARG A 67 2.29 11.40 6.24
C ARG A 67 3.07 11.01 7.51
N ALA A 68 4.40 11.02 7.47
CA ALA A 68 5.22 10.63 8.61
C ALA A 68 5.03 11.63 9.76
N ARG A 69 4.72 11.12 10.96
CA ARG A 69 4.60 11.93 12.18
C ARG A 69 5.95 12.16 12.86
N PHE A 70 6.90 11.26 12.62
CA PHE A 70 8.27 11.31 13.13
C PHE A 70 9.24 11.06 11.99
N CYS A 71 10.45 11.58 12.11
CA CYS A 71 11.52 11.32 11.17
C CYS A 71 11.97 9.86 11.29
N ASN A 72 12.09 9.18 10.15
CA ASN A 72 12.57 7.79 10.06
C ASN A 72 14.04 7.63 10.48
N GLU A 73 14.81 8.71 10.49
CA GLU A 73 16.24 8.70 10.85
C GLU A 73 16.47 9.23 12.27
N CYS A 74 16.15 10.50 12.55
CA CYS A 74 16.47 11.13 13.83
C CYS A 74 15.32 11.09 14.86
N GLY A 75 14.16 10.52 14.53
CA GLY A 75 12.99 10.45 15.42
C GLY A 75 12.31 11.80 15.70
N ALA A 76 12.81 12.93 15.17
CA ALA A 76 12.22 14.24 15.41
C ALA A 76 10.76 14.29 14.93
N ARG A 77 9.89 14.95 15.71
CA ARG A 77 8.48 15.12 15.34
C ARG A 77 8.37 16.00 14.09
N LEU A 78 7.67 15.50 13.08
CA LEU A 78 7.45 16.20 11.83
C LEU A 78 6.05 16.84 11.81
N ASN A 79 5.91 18.00 11.17
CA ASN A 79 4.64 18.73 11.10
C ASN A 79 3.57 17.98 10.27
N GLU A 80 2.41 17.71 10.83
CA GLU A 80 1.33 16.93 10.19
C GLU A 80 0.71 17.64 8.96
N ASN A 81 0.91 18.96 8.80
CA ASN A 81 0.41 19.76 7.67
C ASN A 81 1.43 19.96 6.52
N ARG A 82 2.51 19.17 6.47
CA ARG A 82 3.56 19.27 5.42
C ARG A 82 3.09 18.96 4.01
N ALA A 83 2.05 18.15 3.90
CA ALA A 83 1.56 17.69 2.63
C ALA A 83 0.68 18.78 1.99
N MET A 84 1.13 19.33 0.85
CA MET A 84 0.42 20.42 0.15
C MET A 84 -1.07 20.08 -0.01
N LYS A 85 -1.92 20.96 0.52
CA LYS A 85 -3.35 20.96 0.24
C LYS A 85 -3.51 21.63 -1.13
N GLY A 86 -3.78 20.84 -2.16
CA GLY A 86 -4.11 21.40 -3.47
C GLY A 86 -5.41 22.20 -3.41
N ASP A 87 -5.67 22.96 -4.47
CA ASP A 87 -6.85 23.81 -4.70
C ASP A 87 -8.22 23.12 -4.43
N ARG A 88 -8.26 21.79 -4.42
CA ARG A 88 -9.45 20.96 -4.15
C ARG A 88 -9.35 20.10 -2.89
N SER A 89 -8.84 20.66 -1.80
CA SER A 89 -8.89 20.14 -0.40
C SER A 89 -8.19 18.79 -0.11
N ARG A 90 -7.98 17.92 -1.11
CA ARG A 90 -7.34 16.62 -0.94
C ARG A 90 -5.83 16.74 -1.07
N THR A 91 -5.13 16.41 0.02
CA THR A 91 -3.68 16.28 0.05
C THR A 91 -3.18 15.27 -0.99
N LYS A 92 -2.27 15.69 -1.88
CA LYS A 92 -1.61 14.80 -2.85
C LYS A 92 -0.50 14.02 -2.12
N LEU A 93 -0.64 12.70 -2.05
CA LEU A 93 0.29 11.81 -1.34
C LEU A 93 1.09 10.90 -2.26
N HIS A 94 0.59 10.71 -3.47
CA HIS A 94 1.25 9.92 -4.50
C HIS A 94 1.33 10.77 -5.76
N ALA A 95 2.33 10.49 -6.57
CA ALA A 95 2.45 11.02 -7.92
C ALA A 95 2.84 9.90 -8.87
N ASP A 96 2.26 9.94 -10.06
CA ASP A 96 2.59 9.00 -11.12
C ASP A 96 4.03 9.26 -11.58
N ILE A 97 4.81 8.18 -11.72
CA ILE A 97 6.18 8.20 -12.22
C ILE A 97 6.17 8.44 -13.73
N ALA A 98 5.25 7.77 -14.43
CA ALA A 98 4.99 7.96 -15.85
C ALA A 98 3.51 8.26 -16.04
N HIS A 99 3.17 9.25 -16.87
CA HIS A 99 1.78 9.53 -17.20
C HIS A 99 1.67 10.15 -18.61
N PRO A 100 0.62 9.80 -19.38
CA PRO A 100 0.33 10.47 -20.64
C PRO A 100 0.02 11.96 -20.40
N VAL A 101 0.61 12.82 -21.22
CA VAL A 101 0.47 14.29 -21.10
C VAL A 101 -0.92 14.77 -21.51
N ASN A 102 -1.54 14.13 -22.50
CA ASN A 102 -2.83 14.53 -23.05
C ASN A 102 -3.87 13.40 -23.01
N ALA A 103 -5.14 13.76 -23.18
CA ALA A 103 -6.28 12.84 -23.14
C ALA A 103 -6.22 11.77 -24.23
N GLN A 104 -5.86 12.17 -25.47
CA GLN A 104 -5.77 11.24 -26.60
C GLN A 104 -4.75 10.11 -26.34
N SER A 105 -3.57 10.46 -25.82
CA SER A 105 -2.55 9.47 -25.45
C SER A 105 -3.00 8.60 -24.28
N ARG A 106 -3.74 9.15 -23.32
CA ARG A 106 -4.33 8.37 -22.22
C ARG A 106 -5.28 7.30 -22.74
N GLU A 107 -6.20 7.69 -23.62
CA GLU A 107 -7.17 6.77 -24.23
C GLU A 107 -6.47 5.71 -25.08
N TYR A 108 -5.49 6.11 -25.90
CA TYR A 108 -4.68 5.18 -26.70
C TYR A 108 -4.00 4.11 -25.84
N VAL A 109 -3.26 4.53 -24.81
CA VAL A 109 -2.54 3.61 -23.91
C VAL A 109 -3.52 2.70 -23.18
N GLN A 110 -4.60 3.27 -22.62
CA GLN A 110 -5.61 2.51 -21.89
C GLN A 110 -6.26 1.44 -22.76
N ASN A 111 -6.70 1.79 -23.97
CA ASN A 111 -7.40 0.87 -24.86
C ASN A 111 -6.50 -0.29 -25.30
N ARG A 112 -5.24 0.00 -25.65
CA ARG A 112 -4.26 -1.02 -26.05
C ARG A 112 -3.96 -2.01 -24.92
N ILE A 113 -3.80 -1.51 -23.69
CA ILE A 113 -3.55 -2.37 -22.52
C ILE A 113 -4.77 -3.22 -22.17
N ILE A 114 -5.98 -2.64 -22.19
CA ILE A 114 -7.21 -3.37 -21.89
C ILE A 114 -7.48 -4.45 -22.94
N GLU A 115 -7.22 -4.16 -24.21
CA GLU A 115 -7.30 -5.14 -25.29
C GLU A 115 -6.36 -6.33 -25.04
N ALA A 116 -5.07 -6.07 -24.77
CA ALA A 116 -4.10 -7.10 -24.44
C ALA A 116 -4.49 -7.92 -23.20
N PHE A 117 -5.05 -7.26 -22.17
CA PHE A 117 -5.54 -7.93 -20.97
C PHE A 117 -6.69 -8.90 -21.26
N LYS A 118 -7.67 -8.49 -22.08
CA LYS A 118 -8.78 -9.37 -22.47
C LYS A 118 -8.28 -10.59 -23.24
N GLN A 119 -7.31 -10.40 -24.14
CA GLN A 119 -6.66 -11.50 -24.86
C GLN A 119 -5.93 -12.44 -23.89
N GLU A 120 -5.22 -11.90 -22.89
CA GLU A 120 -4.54 -12.69 -21.87
C GLU A 120 -5.53 -13.50 -21.02
N VAL A 121 -6.64 -12.89 -20.61
CA VAL A 121 -7.72 -13.58 -19.89
C VAL A 121 -8.27 -14.74 -20.72
N GLU A 122 -8.49 -14.55 -22.02
CA GLU A 122 -8.98 -15.64 -22.87
C GLU A 122 -7.94 -16.75 -23.04
N ARG A 123 -6.67 -16.37 -23.24
CA ARG A 123 -5.55 -17.32 -23.30
C ARG A 123 -5.41 -18.13 -22.02
N SER A 124 -5.69 -17.53 -20.86
CA SER A 124 -5.64 -18.20 -19.56
C SER A 124 -6.65 -19.33 -19.37
N LYS A 125 -7.73 -19.34 -20.16
CA LYS A 125 -8.75 -20.39 -20.13
C LYS A 125 -8.37 -21.62 -20.96
N GLN A 126 -7.40 -21.49 -21.85
CA GLN A 126 -7.01 -22.59 -22.75
C GLN A 126 -6.15 -23.63 -22.04
N PRO A 127 -6.30 -24.93 -22.37
CA PRO A 127 -5.48 -25.99 -21.79
C PRO A 127 -4.00 -25.80 -22.15
N GLY A 128 -3.11 -25.86 -21.17
CA GLY A 128 -1.66 -25.67 -21.37
C GLY A 128 -1.18 -24.22 -21.26
N TYR A 129 -2.05 -23.29 -20.81
CA TYR A 129 -1.64 -21.92 -20.53
C TYR A 129 -0.47 -21.86 -19.54
N LYS A 130 0.55 -21.08 -19.91
CA LYS A 130 1.64 -20.69 -19.02
C LYS A 130 1.57 -19.18 -18.81
N PRO A 131 1.50 -18.71 -17.55
CA PRO A 131 1.53 -17.28 -17.27
C PRO A 131 2.77 -16.63 -17.88
N THR A 132 2.58 -15.45 -18.48
CA THR A 132 3.70 -14.62 -18.93
C THR A 132 4.55 -14.26 -17.70
N SER A 133 5.79 -14.74 -17.61
CA SER A 133 6.71 -14.18 -16.62
C SER A 133 6.92 -12.71 -16.98
N LEU A 134 6.75 -11.80 -16.03
CA LEU A 134 7.33 -10.47 -16.14
C LEU A 134 8.78 -10.70 -15.72
N GLY A 135 9.69 -10.74 -16.69
CA GLY A 135 11.08 -11.03 -16.45
C GLY A 135 11.65 -9.93 -15.56
N ASP A 136 11.97 -10.30 -14.32
CA ASP A 136 12.75 -9.50 -13.38
C ASP A 136 14.26 -9.54 -13.73
N GLU A 137 14.64 -10.13 -14.88
CA GLU A 137 16.01 -10.57 -15.14
C GLU A 137 16.94 -9.59 -15.88
N ASP A 138 16.48 -8.43 -16.37
CA ASP A 138 17.27 -7.70 -17.37
C ASP A 138 17.70 -6.25 -17.08
N TYR A 139 17.56 -5.68 -15.87
CA TYR A 139 18.18 -4.36 -15.58
C TYR A 139 18.61 -4.20 -14.11
N ASP A 140 19.88 -3.85 -13.90
CA ASP A 140 20.57 -3.59 -12.62
C ASP A 140 19.65 -3.12 -11.48
N TYR A 141 19.49 -3.99 -10.48
CA TYR A 141 18.96 -3.63 -9.18
C TYR A 141 20.03 -2.80 -8.44
N ASP A 142 19.82 -1.49 -8.35
CA ASP A 142 20.55 -0.63 -7.42
C ASP A 142 20.15 -0.99 -5.97
N PRO A 143 21.05 -1.55 -5.15
CA PRO A 143 20.72 -1.97 -3.80
C PRO A 143 20.27 -0.83 -2.86
N ASP A 144 20.48 0.45 -3.24
CA ASP A 144 20.03 1.61 -2.47
C ASP A 144 18.58 2.03 -2.78
N LEU A 145 17.91 1.42 -3.77
CA LEU A 145 16.49 1.63 -4.09
C LEU A 145 15.61 0.56 -3.42
N HIS A 146 15.45 0.65 -2.10
CA HIS A 146 14.47 -0.16 -1.36
C HIS A 146 13.04 0.04 -1.89
N HIS A 147 12.55 -0.92 -2.67
CA HIS A 147 11.12 -1.13 -2.87
C HIS A 147 10.56 -1.79 -1.60
N GLU A 148 10.09 -0.97 -0.67
CA GLU A 148 9.26 -1.47 0.43
C GLU A 148 7.89 -1.87 -0.11
N ASP A 149 7.81 -3.07 -0.67
CA ASP A 149 6.55 -3.73 -0.96
C ASP A 149 5.94 -4.18 0.39
N SER A 150 4.94 -3.44 0.86
CA SER A 150 4.17 -3.79 2.04
C SER A 150 3.30 -5.00 1.74
N THR A 151 3.91 -6.19 1.74
CA THR A 151 3.17 -7.41 2.04
C THR A 151 2.85 -7.37 3.53
N ALA A 152 1.59 -7.08 3.84
CA ALA A 152 1.08 -7.21 5.19
C ALA A 152 1.30 -8.67 5.63
N LYS A 153 2.23 -8.88 6.57
CA LYS A 153 2.34 -10.14 7.32
C LYS A 153 0.98 -10.42 7.96
N PRO A 154 0.42 -11.64 7.86
CA PRO A 154 -0.75 -12.00 8.65
C PRO A 154 -0.38 -11.89 10.13
N ALA A 155 -1.21 -11.20 10.90
CA ALA A 155 -1.09 -11.17 12.35
C ALA A 155 -1.12 -12.61 12.90
N PRO A 156 -0.27 -12.95 13.90
CA PRO A 156 -0.35 -14.25 14.53
C PRO A 156 -1.73 -14.41 15.19
N ALA A 157 -2.38 -15.53 14.90
CA ALA A 157 -3.65 -15.93 15.47
C ALA A 157 -3.54 -15.96 17.00
N SER A 158 -4.17 -15.00 17.67
CA SER A 158 -4.38 -15.05 19.12
C SER A 158 -5.45 -16.11 19.40
N SER A 159 -5.01 -17.19 20.03
CA SER A 159 -5.83 -18.27 20.55
C SER A 159 -6.70 -17.80 21.74
N GLU A 160 -7.99 -18.09 21.58
CA GLU A 160 -9.06 -18.29 22.58
C GLU A 160 -9.63 -17.14 23.44
N PRO A 161 -10.97 -17.14 23.64
CA PRO A 161 -11.71 -16.08 24.31
C PRO A 161 -11.66 -16.20 25.84
N ALA A 162 -11.38 -15.09 26.51
CA ALA A 162 -11.43 -14.98 27.96
C ALA A 162 -12.88 -15.14 28.47
N GLN A 163 -13.11 -16.15 29.31
CA GLN A 163 -14.33 -16.30 30.09
C GLN A 163 -14.47 -15.17 31.13
N PRO A 164 -15.70 -14.71 31.45
CA PRO A 164 -15.92 -13.70 32.47
C PRO A 164 -15.70 -14.26 33.88
N SER A 165 -14.77 -13.66 34.61
CA SER A 165 -14.47 -13.96 36.02
C SER A 165 -15.61 -13.53 36.94
N GLN A 166 -16.11 -14.46 37.77
CA GLN A 166 -17.04 -14.15 38.86
C GLN A 166 -16.34 -13.35 39.98
N PRO A 167 -17.05 -12.47 40.71
CA PRO A 167 -16.49 -11.71 41.82
C PRO A 167 -16.27 -12.56 43.08
N ALA A 168 -15.19 -12.27 43.79
CA ALA A 168 -14.74 -12.97 45.00
C ALA A 168 -15.68 -12.77 46.21
N PRO A 169 -15.76 -13.75 47.15
CA PRO A 169 -16.58 -13.63 48.35
C PRO A 169 -15.93 -12.69 49.40
N PRO A 170 -16.74 -12.11 50.31
CA PRO A 170 -16.24 -11.18 51.32
C PRO A 170 -15.49 -11.90 52.46
N VAL A 171 -14.40 -11.29 52.91
CA VAL A 171 -13.60 -11.68 54.07
C VAL A 171 -14.30 -11.27 55.38
N PRO A 172 -14.23 -12.08 56.47
CA PRO A 172 -14.85 -11.74 57.74
C PRO A 172 -13.96 -10.84 58.61
N ASP A 173 -14.54 -9.76 59.14
CA ASP A 173 -13.92 -8.85 60.12
C ASP A 173 -13.72 -9.53 61.49
N THR A 174 -12.47 -9.71 61.91
CA THR A 174 -12.12 -10.09 63.28
C THR A 174 -11.83 -8.84 64.11
N LYS A 175 -12.78 -8.47 64.98
CA LYS A 175 -12.58 -7.44 66.02
C LYS A 175 -11.68 -7.96 67.14
N SER A 176 -10.48 -7.43 67.27
CA SER A 176 -9.68 -7.52 68.50
C SER A 176 -9.94 -6.29 69.38
N LYS A 177 -10.49 -6.54 70.58
CA LYS A 177 -10.65 -5.59 71.68
C LYS A 177 -9.37 -5.52 72.52
N SER A 178 -8.96 -4.31 72.91
CA SER A 178 -8.35 -3.94 74.21
C SER A 178 -8.03 -2.43 74.16
N SER A 179 -8.66 -1.51 74.90
CA SER A 179 -8.82 -1.28 76.36
C SER A 179 -7.73 -0.37 76.95
N PHE A 180 -8.19 0.59 77.79
CA PHE A 180 -7.48 1.51 78.71
C PHE A 180 -6.86 2.79 78.08
N SER A 181 -6.93 3.99 78.66
CA SER A 181 -7.55 4.58 79.87
C SER A 181 -7.30 6.10 79.87
N GLU A 182 -8.15 6.87 80.58
CA GLU A 182 -7.91 8.15 81.33
C GLU A 182 -7.10 9.28 80.65
N GLY A 183 -7.46 10.56 80.66
CA GLY A 183 -8.35 11.39 81.47
C GLY A 183 -7.81 12.85 81.44
N VAL A 184 -8.58 13.81 82.00
CA VAL A 184 -8.13 15.15 82.46
C VAL A 184 -7.88 16.17 81.31
N LEU A 185 -8.52 17.34 81.16
CA LEU A 185 -9.25 18.31 82.01
C LEU A 185 -10.48 18.86 81.25
#